data_AF-A0A4S0RAB1-F1
#
_entry.id   AF-A0A4S0RAB1-F1
#
_cell.length_a   1.000
_cell.length_b   1.000
_cell.length_c   1.000
_cell.angle_alpha   90.00
_cell.angle_beta   90.00
_cell.angle_gamma   90.00
#
_symmetry.space_group_name_H-M   'P 1'
#
loop_
_entity.id
_entity.type
_entity.pdbx_description
1 polymer ?
#
loop_
_entity_poly.entity_id
_entity_poly.type
_entity_poly.pdbx_seq_one_letter_code
_entity_poly.pdbx_strand_id
1 'polypeptide(L)'
;GMARDLILGLEVVLPDGELWDGFCGLRKDNRGYDLKQLFIGSEGTLGIITGVELKLFPRPARIETAYLGLASFEAAVALFRQARRATADLISAFEIIGQECIDLARLVDADLASPVEAPVHVLMELS
;
A
#
# COMPACT_ATOMS: atom_id res chain seq x y z
N GLY A 1 4.95 -1.83 1.62
CA GLY A 1 5.88 -0.76 1.18
C GLY A 1 5.23 0.04 0.08
N MET A 2 5.83 1.15 -0.30
CA MET A 2 5.34 1.94 -1.44
C MET A 2 5.69 1.23 -2.76
N ALA A 3 5.04 1.61 -3.87
CA ALA A 3 5.37 1.06 -5.20
C ALA A 3 6.87 1.15 -5.51
N ARG A 4 7.53 2.22 -5.06
CA ARG A 4 8.98 2.43 -5.15
C ARG A 4 9.82 1.28 -4.57
N ASP A 5 9.38 0.71 -3.45
CA ASP A 5 10.11 -0.39 -2.77
C ASP A 5 9.97 -1.73 -3.49
N LEU A 6 8.96 -1.84 -4.37
CA LEU A 6 8.65 -3.04 -5.13
C LEU A 6 9.39 -3.08 -6.46
N ILE A 7 9.77 -1.92 -7.01
CA ILE A 7 10.40 -1.79 -8.33
C ILE A 7 11.90 -2.06 -8.22
N LEU A 8 12.35 -3.13 -8.89
CA LEU A 8 13.77 -3.52 -8.98
C LEU A 8 14.45 -2.89 -10.19
N GLY A 9 13.70 -2.71 -11.28
CA GLY A 9 14.19 -2.17 -12.56
C GLY A 9 13.02 -1.62 -13.38
N LEU A 10 13.34 -0.75 -14.34
CA LEU A 10 12.39 -0.13 -15.24
C LEU A 10 12.95 -0.12 -16.66
N GLU A 11 12.06 -0.23 -17.63
CA GLU A 11 12.32 0.09 -19.03
C GLU A 11 11.49 1.33 -19.37
N VAL A 12 12.13 2.35 -19.94
CA VAL A 12 11.52 3.66 -20.18
C VAL A 12 11.88 4.18 -21.57
N VAL A 13 10.86 4.60 -22.34
CA VAL A 13 11.06 5.36 -23.58
C VAL A 13 11.17 6.84 -23.23
N LEU A 14 12.30 7.45 -23.60
CA LEU A 14 12.61 8.87 -23.39
C LEU A 14 11.92 9.78 -24.43
N PRO A 15 11.86 11.11 -24.21
CA PRO A 15 11.18 12.02 -25.13
C PRO A 15 11.73 12.06 -26.56
N ASP A 16 12.99 11.72 -26.75
CA ASP A 16 13.64 11.59 -28.07
C ASP A 16 13.42 10.21 -28.72
N GLY A 17 12.71 9.31 -28.04
CA GLY A 17 12.44 7.95 -28.48
C GLY A 17 13.51 6.92 -28.09
N GLU A 18 14.59 7.33 -27.40
CA GLU A 18 15.57 6.38 -26.91
C GLU A 18 14.97 5.46 -25.85
N LEU A 19 15.30 4.16 -25.92
CA LEU A 19 14.92 3.20 -24.89
C LEU A 19 16.01 3.14 -23.83
N TRP A 20 15.68 3.60 -22.63
CA TRP A 20 16.51 3.40 -21.46
C TRP A 20 16.14 2.07 -20.77
N ASP A 21 17.09 1.13 -20.75
CA ASP A 21 16.96 -0.17 -20.08
C ASP A 21 17.67 -0.14 -18.72
N GLY A 22 16.87 -0.16 -17.66
CA GLY A 22 17.30 -0.22 -16.27
C GLY A 22 17.02 -1.56 -15.59
N PHE A 23 16.80 -2.64 -16.36
CA PHE A 23 16.67 -3.97 -15.78
C PHE A 23 18.02 -4.50 -15.30
N CYS A 24 18.02 -5.13 -14.14
CA CYS A 24 19.26 -5.69 -13.58
C CYS A 24 19.09 -7.10 -13.05
N GLY A 25 17.87 -7.53 -12.72
CA GLY A 25 17.59 -8.82 -12.07
C GLY A 25 18.31 -9.04 -10.72
N LEU A 26 19.06 -8.05 -10.23
CA LEU A 26 19.85 -8.13 -9.00
C LEU A 26 19.10 -7.48 -7.84
N ARG A 27 19.17 -8.12 -6.67
CA ARG A 27 18.61 -7.56 -5.43
C ARG A 27 19.39 -6.33 -4.93
N LYS A 28 20.65 -6.19 -5.31
CA LYS A 28 21.52 -5.07 -4.94
C LYS A 28 22.42 -4.72 -6.12
N ASP A 29 22.26 -3.51 -6.63
CA ASP A 29 23.13 -2.91 -7.63
C ASP A 29 23.51 -1.50 -7.19
N ASN A 30 24.81 -1.25 -7.06
CA ASN A 30 25.36 0.03 -6.61
C ASN A 30 26.25 0.68 -7.69
N ARG A 31 26.11 0.25 -8.96
CA ARG A 31 26.88 0.79 -10.07
C ARG A 31 26.26 2.09 -10.57
N GLY A 32 26.77 3.21 -10.09
CA GLY A 32 26.32 4.54 -10.52
C GLY A 32 25.03 5.00 -9.81
N TYR A 33 24.29 5.89 -10.46
CA TYR A 33 23.06 6.45 -9.90
C TYR A 33 21.87 5.50 -10.08
N ASP A 34 20.95 5.51 -9.11
CA ASP A 34 19.70 4.77 -9.19
C ASP A 34 18.67 5.53 -10.06
N LEU A 35 18.92 5.60 -11.37
CA LEU A 35 18.13 6.41 -12.31
C LEU A 35 16.66 6.01 -12.38
N LYS A 36 16.32 4.75 -12.05
CA LYS A 36 14.92 4.30 -12.00
C LYS A 36 14.08 5.15 -11.03
N GLN A 37 14.70 5.67 -9.96
CA GLN A 37 14.02 6.50 -8.96
C GLN A 37 13.50 7.83 -9.53
N LEU A 38 14.13 8.35 -10.59
CA LEU A 38 13.69 9.58 -11.25
C LEU A 38 12.34 9.38 -11.95
N PHE A 39 12.12 8.20 -12.53
CA PHE A 39 10.87 7.88 -13.23
C PHE A 39 9.74 7.47 -12.27
N ILE A 40 10.07 6.95 -11.08
CA ILE A 40 9.06 6.53 -10.09
C ILE A 40 8.43 7.76 -9.42
N GLY A 41 7.19 8.06 -9.83
CA GLY A 41 6.45 9.24 -9.39
C GLY A 41 6.66 10.45 -10.30
N SER A 42 7.26 10.29 -11.48
CA SER A 42 7.38 11.36 -12.48
C SER A 42 6.08 11.67 -13.20
N GLU A 43 5.06 10.81 -13.04
CA GLU A 43 3.75 10.93 -13.70
C GLU A 43 3.87 11.06 -15.23
N GLY A 44 4.89 10.43 -15.82
CA GLY A 44 5.12 10.41 -17.27
C GLY A 44 5.85 11.64 -17.83
N THR A 45 6.20 12.61 -16.99
CA THR A 45 6.87 13.86 -17.44
C THR A 45 8.31 13.67 -17.89
N LEU A 46 8.96 12.57 -17.48
CA LEU A 46 10.37 12.28 -17.80
C LEU A 46 10.54 11.15 -18.83
N GLY A 47 9.44 10.49 -19.23
CA GLY A 47 9.46 9.33 -20.13
C GLY A 47 8.27 8.42 -19.88
N ILE A 48 8.08 7.46 -20.78
CA ILE A 48 6.99 6.49 -20.74
C ILE A 48 7.55 5.14 -20.27
N ILE A 49 7.11 4.67 -19.11
CA ILE A 49 7.48 3.35 -18.60
C ILE A 49 6.81 2.28 -19.48
N THR A 50 7.60 1.40 -20.09
CA THR A 50 7.14 0.31 -20.96
C THR A 50 7.33 -1.08 -20.33
N GLY A 51 8.20 -1.20 -19.33
CA GLY A 51 8.41 -2.45 -18.61
C GLY A 51 8.85 -2.23 -17.15
N VAL A 52 8.57 -3.21 -16.29
CA VAL A 52 8.84 -3.13 -14.85
C VAL A 52 9.30 -4.49 -14.31
N GLU A 53 10.44 -4.52 -13.62
CA GLU A 53 10.86 -5.66 -12.80
C GLU A 53 10.35 -5.46 -11.36
N LEU A 54 9.53 -6.39 -10.85
CA LEU A 54 8.93 -6.31 -9.53
C LEU A 54 9.46 -7.36 -8.56
N LYS A 55 9.68 -6.95 -7.32
CA LYS A 55 9.92 -7.85 -6.20
C LYS A 55 8.61 -8.55 -5.82
N LEU A 56 8.64 -9.88 -5.83
CA LEU A 56 7.57 -10.72 -5.31
C LEU A 56 7.83 -11.15 -3.87
N PHE A 57 6.74 -11.46 -3.16
CA PHE A 57 6.77 -12.01 -1.81
C PHE A 57 6.03 -13.36 -1.80
N PRO A 58 6.39 -14.28 -0.89
CA PRO A 58 5.62 -15.49 -0.68
C PRO A 58 4.16 -15.16 -0.36
N ARG A 59 3.24 -16.02 -0.80
CA ARG A 59 1.84 -15.94 -0.40
C ARG A 59 1.73 -16.23 1.11
N PRO A 60 1.03 -15.39 1.90
CA PRO A 60 0.78 -15.66 3.31
C PRO A 60 0.10 -17.01 3.51
N ALA A 61 0.51 -17.73 4.56
CA ALA A 61 -0.09 -19.02 4.92
C ALA A 61 -1.46 -18.86 5.62
N ARG A 62 -1.68 -17.71 6.27
CA ARG A 62 -2.90 -17.34 6.99
C ARG A 62 -3.16 -15.85 6.78
N ILE A 63 -4.43 -15.50 6.73
CA ILE A 63 -4.90 -14.11 6.71
C ILE A 63 -6.02 -14.05 7.74
N GLU A 64 -5.89 -13.16 8.72
CA GLU A 64 -6.87 -12.97 9.78
C GLU A 64 -7.36 -11.52 9.74
N THR A 65 -8.67 -11.33 9.71
CA THR A 65 -9.30 -10.00 9.58
C THR A 65 -10.17 -9.70 10.78
N ALA A 66 -10.07 -8.48 11.32
CA ALA A 66 -10.88 -7.98 12.41
C ALA A 66 -11.56 -6.66 12.04
N TYR A 67 -12.84 -6.55 12.34
CA TYR A 67 -13.62 -5.31 12.26
C TYR A 67 -13.95 -4.84 13.67
N LEU A 68 -13.55 -3.62 14.02
CA LEU A 68 -13.52 -3.13 15.40
C LEU A 68 -14.21 -1.78 15.50
N GLY A 69 -15.07 -1.61 16.51
CA GLY A 69 -15.70 -0.33 16.85
C GLY A 69 -14.96 0.35 17.98
N LEU A 70 -14.66 1.64 17.83
CA LEU A 70 -13.86 2.45 18.75
C LEU A 70 -14.58 3.76 19.10
N ALA A 71 -14.32 4.27 20.30
CA ALA A 71 -14.95 5.48 20.80
C ALA A 71 -14.44 6.77 20.15
N SER A 72 -13.22 6.77 19.58
CA SER A 72 -12.63 7.95 18.95
C SER A 72 -11.46 7.61 18.02
N PHE A 73 -10.99 8.61 17.26
CA PHE A 73 -9.80 8.47 16.40
C PHE A 73 -8.52 8.26 17.22
N GLU A 74 -8.41 8.89 18.39
CA GLU A 74 -7.29 8.70 19.32
C GLU A 74 -7.24 7.25 19.82
N ALA A 75 -8.40 6.64 20.08
CA ALA A 75 -8.48 5.23 20.44
C ALA A 75 -8.00 4.32 19.30
N ALA A 76 -8.34 4.63 18.04
CA ALA A 76 -7.86 3.90 16.87
C ALA A 76 -6.33 4.00 16.72
N VAL A 77 -5.74 5.18 16.91
CA VAL A 77 -4.29 5.38 16.89
C VAL A 77 -3.60 4.66 18.05
N ALA A 78 -4.20 4.65 19.24
CA ALA A 78 -3.69 3.89 20.39
C ALA A 78 -3.71 2.38 20.10
N LEU A 79 -4.80 1.87 19.53
CA LEU A 79 -4.93 0.49 19.09
C LEU A 79 -3.86 0.14 18.04
N PHE A 80 -3.64 1.00 17.03
CA PHE A 80 -2.61 0.77 16.02
C PHE A 80 -1.21 0.62 16.64
N ARG A 81 -0.86 1.48 17.60
CA ARG A 81 0.43 1.39 18.31
C ARG A 81 0.54 0.08 19.10
N GLN A 82 -0.55 -0.35 19.75
CA GLN A 82 -0.58 -1.62 20.48
C GLN A 82 -0.46 -2.80 19.54
N ALA A 83 -1.22 -2.83 18.45
CA ALA A 83 -1.18 -3.87 17.43
C ALA A 83 0.24 -4.00 16.87
N ARG A 84 0.86 -2.90 16.44
CA ARG A 84 2.25 -2.90 15.93
C ARG A 84 3.25 -3.48 16.93
N ARG A 85 3.08 -3.23 18.22
CA ARG A 85 3.95 -3.80 19.26
C ARG A 85 3.70 -5.29 19.47
N ALA A 86 2.45 -5.73 19.35
CA ALA A 86 2.04 -7.11 19.59
C ALA A 86 2.31 -8.04 18.40
N THR A 87 2.24 -7.52 17.17
CA THR A 87 2.29 -8.32 15.93
C THR A 87 3.46 -7.97 15.01
N ALA A 88 4.26 -6.96 15.37
CA ALA A 88 5.41 -6.50 14.59
C ALA A 88 5.05 -6.23 13.12
N ASP A 89 5.64 -6.98 12.19
CA ASP A 89 5.51 -6.78 10.74
C ASP A 89 4.32 -7.53 10.13
N LEU A 90 3.52 -8.23 10.94
CA LEU A 90 2.37 -9.01 10.44
C LEU A 90 1.15 -8.16 10.08
N ILE A 91 1.13 -6.86 10.42
CA ILE A 91 0.02 -5.98 10.02
C ILE A 91 0.11 -5.71 8.51
N SER A 92 -0.77 -6.35 7.75
CA SER A 92 -0.89 -6.12 6.30
C SER A 92 -1.84 -4.98 5.95
N ALA A 93 -2.86 -4.74 6.77
CA ALA A 93 -3.77 -3.60 6.62
C ALA A 93 -4.24 -3.06 7.99
N PHE A 94 -4.43 -1.75 8.06
CA PHE A 94 -5.06 -1.07 9.19
C PHE A 94 -5.75 0.20 8.70
N GLU A 95 -7.03 0.11 8.43
CA GLU A 95 -7.84 1.22 7.92
C GLU A 95 -8.72 1.79 9.03
N ILE A 96 -8.68 3.12 9.20
CA ILE A 96 -9.55 3.84 10.13
C ILE A 96 -10.69 4.44 9.32
N ILE A 97 -11.92 4.18 9.72
CA ILE A 97 -13.13 4.55 8.99
C ILE A 97 -14.04 5.33 9.93
N GLY A 98 -14.29 6.61 9.63
CA GLY A 98 -15.26 7.42 10.38
C GLY A 98 -16.69 6.95 10.11
N GLN A 99 -17.61 7.17 11.05
CA GLN A 99 -19.01 6.83 10.87
C GLN A 99 -19.61 7.53 9.63
N GLU A 100 -19.17 8.75 9.33
CA GLU A 100 -19.54 9.50 8.14
C GLU A 100 -19.21 8.77 6.83
N CYS A 101 -18.12 7.98 6.79
CA CYS A 101 -17.77 7.20 5.62
C CYS A 101 -18.72 6.02 5.42
N ILE A 102 -19.19 5.39 6.52
CA ILE A 102 -20.19 4.33 6.47
C ILE A 102 -21.54 4.89 5.99
N ASP A 103 -21.93 6.05 6.50
CA ASP A 103 -23.17 6.71 6.09
C ASP A 103 -23.13 7.09 4.60
N LEU A 104 -21.99 7.60 4.12
CA LEU A 104 -21.78 7.86 2.70
C LEU A 104 -21.82 6.58 1.85
N ALA A 105 -21.19 5.50 2.30
CA ALA A 105 -21.21 4.22 1.60
C ALA A 105 -22.65 3.67 1.49
N ARG A 106 -23.49 3.88 2.51
CA ARG A 106 -24.91 3.51 2.49
C ARG A 106 -25.76 4.29 1.50
N LEU A 107 -25.31 5.44 1.01
CA LEU A 107 -25.98 6.14 -0.09
C LEU A 107 -25.87 5.37 -1.41
N VAL A 108 -24.83 4.54 -1.56
CA VAL A 108 -24.60 3.70 -2.75
C VAL A 108 -25.15 2.28 -2.53
N ASP A 109 -24.94 1.73 -1.33
CA ASP A 109 -25.42 0.41 -0.93
C ASP A 109 -26.21 0.49 0.38
N ALA A 110 -27.53 0.61 0.28
CA ALA A 110 -28.41 0.79 1.43
C ALA A 110 -28.40 -0.41 2.40
N ASP A 111 -28.03 -1.59 1.91
CA ASP A 111 -27.99 -2.83 2.70
C ASP A 111 -26.63 -3.04 3.39
N LEU A 112 -25.68 -2.10 3.22
CA LEU A 112 -24.37 -2.15 3.86
C LEU A 112 -24.48 -2.12 5.39
N ALA A 113 -24.31 -3.30 5.99
CA ALA A 113 -24.28 -3.49 7.42
C ALA A 113 -22.90 -3.18 8.01
N SER A 114 -22.87 -2.45 9.13
CA SER A 114 -21.68 -2.40 9.98
C SER A 114 -21.82 -3.48 11.06
N PRO A 115 -20.82 -4.37 11.26
CA PRO A 115 -20.89 -5.43 12.27
C PRO A 115 -21.01 -4.90 13.71
N VAL A 116 -20.61 -3.66 13.95
CA VAL A 116 -20.57 -3.01 15.26
C VAL A 116 -21.03 -1.55 15.13
N GLU A 117 -21.69 -1.04 16.16
CA GLU A 117 -22.06 0.37 16.25
C GLU A 117 -20.99 1.13 17.03
N ALA A 118 -20.36 2.12 16.39
CA ALA A 118 -19.33 2.95 16.98
C ALA A 118 -19.14 4.24 16.16
N PRO A 119 -18.63 5.34 16.76
CA PRO A 119 -18.33 6.57 16.01
C PRO A 119 -17.10 6.44 15.09
N VAL A 120 -16.19 5.50 15.39
CA VAL A 120 -15.01 5.20 14.58
C VAL A 120 -14.88 3.69 14.45
N HIS A 121 -14.55 3.22 13.25
CA HIS A 121 -14.33 1.81 12.94
C HIS A 121 -12.90 1.57 12.51
N VAL A 122 -12.39 0.37 12.74
CA VAL A 122 -11.09 -0.10 12.25
C VAL A 122 -11.28 -1.43 11.54
N LEU A 123 -10.77 -1.51 10.30
CA LEU A 123 -10.58 -2.76 9.58
C LEU A 123 -9.09 -3.11 9.63
N MET A 124 -8.76 -4.18 10.34
CA MET A 124 -7.38 -4.64 10.53
C MET A 124 -7.19 -6.02 9.92
N GLU A 125 -6.07 -6.22 9.25
CA GLU A 125 -5.66 -7.51 8.70
C GLU A 125 -4.25 -7.88 9.17
N LEU A 126 -4.08 -9.17 9.49
CA LEU A 126 -2.78 -9.77 9.78
C LEU A 126 -2.47 -10.87 8.75
N SER A 127 -1.25 -10.89 8.19
CA SER A 127 -0.79 -11.93 7.27
C SER A 127 0.72 -12.16 7.28
#